data_AF-A0A524Q0L7-F1
#
_entry.id   AF-A0A524Q0L7-F1
#
_cell.length_a   1.000
_cell.length_b   1.000
_cell.length_c   1.000
_cell.angle_alpha   90.00
_cell.angle_beta   90.00
_cell.angle_gamma   90.00
#
_symmetry.space_group_name_H-M   'P 1'
#
loop_
_entity.id
_entity.type
_entity.pdbx_description
1 polymer ?
#
loop_
_entity_poly.entity_id
_entity_poly.type
_entity_poly.pdbx_seq_one_letter_code
_entity_poly.pdbx_strand_id
1 'polypeptide(L)'
;MKRLLAHFEKSEQVYSFNNYRYDGGYRTMLEGIRDGNPASRIVPFTTPVVRDFMTGMVRNGLLDDYLRWIREIVEVYGVCYHFMYPNSVTLNYRKYFNDPNHYYPFVSRMMIDFMYNGKPPALGDFGMRIDRDNLDARLAYLERLMRQAARGE
;
A
#
# COMPACT_ATOMS: atom_id res chain seq x y z
N MET A 1 -8.50 8.73 15.70
CA MET A 1 -8.14 7.39 15.16
C MET A 1 -8.97 6.26 15.75
N LYS A 2 -8.96 6.00 17.07
CA LYS A 2 -9.64 4.83 17.70
C LYS A 2 -11.11 4.60 17.27
N ARG A 3 -11.95 5.63 17.31
CA ARG A 3 -13.38 5.51 16.90
C ARG A 3 -13.56 5.17 15.42
N LEU A 4 -12.68 5.71 14.57
CA LEU A 4 -12.71 5.46 13.13
C LEU A 4 -12.24 4.04 12.81
N LEU A 5 -11.17 3.56 13.45
CA LEU A 5 -10.74 2.16 13.31
C LEU A 5 -11.83 1.19 13.77
N ALA A 6 -12.48 1.48 14.91
CA ALA A 6 -13.60 0.65 15.37
C ALA A 6 -14.76 0.61 14.37
N HIS A 7 -14.99 1.68 13.61
CA HIS A 7 -15.98 1.67 12.52
C HIS A 7 -15.54 0.73 11.39
N PHE A 8 -14.30 0.83 10.90
CA PHE A 8 -13.79 -0.08 9.87
C PHE A 8 -13.71 -1.54 10.34
N GLU A 9 -13.44 -1.80 11.63
CA GLU A 9 -13.35 -3.15 12.18
C GLU A 9 -14.72 -3.78 12.49
N LYS A 10 -15.80 -3.00 12.65
CA LYS A 10 -17.07 -3.52 13.19
C LYS A 10 -18.31 -3.13 12.38
N SER A 11 -18.18 -2.29 11.37
CA SER A 11 -19.32 -1.88 10.56
C SER A 11 -19.85 -3.03 9.72
N GLU A 12 -21.18 -3.08 9.54
CA GLU A 12 -21.85 -3.98 8.60
C GLU A 12 -21.74 -3.50 7.14
N GLN A 13 -21.13 -2.33 6.89
CA GLN A 13 -20.89 -1.82 5.56
C GLN A 13 -19.89 -2.70 4.80
N VAL A 14 -20.03 -2.73 3.47
CA VAL A 14 -19.17 -3.53 2.57
C VAL A 14 -17.69 -3.12 2.59
N TYR A 15 -17.39 -1.92 3.08
CA TYR A 15 -16.04 -1.39 3.20
C TYR A 15 -15.41 -1.60 4.59
N SER A 16 -16.06 -2.37 5.47
CA SER A 16 -15.46 -2.79 6.73
C SER A 16 -14.47 -3.94 6.51
N PHE A 17 -13.49 -4.10 7.39
CA PHE A 17 -12.54 -5.19 7.31
C PHE A 17 -13.20 -6.57 7.44
N ASN A 18 -14.29 -6.68 8.22
CA ASN A 18 -15.00 -7.95 8.41
C ASN A 18 -15.80 -8.38 7.18
N ASN A 19 -16.19 -7.43 6.33
CA ASN A 19 -17.01 -7.70 5.15
C ASN A 19 -16.22 -7.58 3.85
N TYR A 20 -14.96 -7.14 3.92
CA TYR A 20 -14.10 -7.02 2.76
C TYR A 20 -13.94 -8.38 2.09
N ARG A 21 -14.02 -8.36 0.76
CA ARG A 21 -13.71 -9.50 -0.10
C ARG A 21 -12.78 -9.00 -1.19
N TYR A 22 -11.69 -9.72 -1.41
CA TYR A 22 -10.81 -9.42 -2.52
C TYR A 22 -11.58 -9.49 -3.85
N ASP A 23 -11.43 -8.48 -4.68
CA ASP A 23 -12.05 -8.45 -6.01
C ASP A 23 -11.30 -9.42 -6.95
N GLY A 24 -11.94 -10.54 -7.28
CA GLY A 24 -11.40 -11.51 -8.23
C GLY A 24 -11.18 -10.95 -9.64
N GLY A 25 -11.85 -9.85 -10.01
CA GLY A 25 -11.69 -9.15 -11.29
C GLY A 25 -10.54 -8.13 -11.31
N TYR A 26 -9.86 -7.89 -10.19
CA TYR A 26 -8.84 -6.85 -10.09
C TYR A 26 -7.72 -7.01 -11.12
N ARG A 27 -7.15 -8.22 -11.22
CA ARG A 27 -6.10 -8.51 -12.22
C ARG A 27 -6.57 -8.25 -13.66
N THR A 28 -7.76 -8.72 -14.02
CA THR A 28 -8.34 -8.52 -15.36
C THR A 28 -8.51 -7.04 -15.67
N MET A 29 -8.91 -6.24 -14.68
CA MET A 29 -8.98 -4.79 -14.82
C MET A 29 -7.60 -4.16 -15.08
N LEU A 30 -6.55 -4.58 -14.36
CA LEU A 30 -5.19 -4.09 -14.63
C LEU A 30 -4.69 -4.48 -16.03
N GLU A 31 -4.92 -5.71 -16.45
CA GLU A 31 -4.60 -6.22 -17.78
C GLU A 31 -5.33 -5.41 -18.86
N GLY A 32 -6.62 -5.13 -18.68
CA GLY A 32 -7.40 -4.28 -19.57
C GLY A 32 -6.84 -2.87 -19.71
N ILE A 33 -6.38 -2.25 -18.62
CA ILE A 33 -5.71 -0.93 -18.67
C ILE A 33 -4.41 -1.02 -19.45
N ARG A 34 -3.59 -2.05 -19.23
CA ARG A 34 -2.32 -2.26 -19.95
C ARG A 34 -2.57 -2.42 -21.45
N ASP A 35 -3.47 -3.33 -21.80
CA ASP A 35 -3.71 -3.76 -23.18
C ASP A 35 -4.45 -2.69 -24.00
N GLY A 36 -5.31 -1.89 -23.34
CA GLY A 36 -5.97 -0.73 -23.95
C GLY A 36 -5.05 0.48 -24.15
N ASN A 37 -3.81 0.47 -23.64
CA ASN A 37 -2.88 1.59 -23.70
C ASN A 37 -1.47 1.16 -24.16
N PRO A 38 -1.33 0.50 -25.33
CA PRO A 38 -0.07 -0.15 -25.74
C PRO A 38 1.10 0.80 -25.98
N ALA A 39 0.83 2.09 -26.28
CA ALA A 39 1.85 3.11 -26.48
C ALA A 39 2.23 3.86 -25.18
N SER A 40 1.53 3.60 -24.07
CA SER A 40 1.69 4.35 -22.83
C SER A 40 2.70 3.70 -21.90
N ARG A 41 3.49 4.54 -21.21
CA ARG A 41 4.26 4.09 -20.04
C ARG A 41 3.40 4.19 -18.79
N ILE A 42 2.94 3.04 -18.29
CA ILE A 42 2.17 2.97 -17.04
C ILE A 42 3.13 2.94 -15.86
N VAL A 43 2.91 3.81 -14.87
CA VAL A 43 3.71 3.89 -13.64
C VAL A 43 2.81 3.56 -12.45
N PRO A 44 2.72 2.29 -12.04
CA PRO A 44 1.88 1.89 -10.92
C PRO A 44 2.52 2.25 -9.58
N PHE A 45 1.73 2.84 -8.68
CA PHE A 45 2.17 3.15 -7.33
C PHE A 45 1.03 2.98 -6.32
N THR A 46 1.39 2.72 -5.07
CA THR A 46 0.44 2.75 -3.94
C THR A 46 0.62 4.03 -3.14
N THR A 47 -0.38 4.43 -2.38
CA THR A 47 -0.28 5.57 -1.46
C THR A 47 0.06 5.09 -0.05
N PRO A 48 0.72 5.89 0.78
CA PRO A 48 0.87 5.55 2.18
C PRO A 48 -0.48 5.61 2.89
N VAL A 49 -0.68 4.70 3.84
CA VAL A 49 -1.84 4.64 4.73
C VAL A 49 -1.31 4.64 6.16
N VAL A 50 -2.01 5.29 7.09
CA VAL A 50 -1.53 5.37 8.48
C VAL A 50 -1.34 3.96 9.07
N ARG A 51 -0.27 3.77 9.84
CA ARG A 51 0.13 2.47 10.38
C ARG A 51 -1.02 1.77 11.10
N ASP A 52 -1.76 2.50 11.94
CA ASP A 52 -2.81 1.88 12.75
C ASP A 52 -3.93 1.27 11.88
N PHE A 53 -4.22 1.82 10.70
CA PHE A 53 -5.18 1.24 9.76
C PHE A 53 -4.66 -0.06 9.15
N MET A 54 -3.38 -0.09 8.75
CA MET A 54 -2.70 -1.29 8.28
C MET A 54 -2.66 -2.40 9.35
N THR A 55 -2.45 -2.04 10.62
CA THR A 55 -2.52 -3.02 11.72
C THR A 55 -3.93 -3.59 11.91
N GLY A 56 -4.97 -2.77 11.70
CA GLY A 56 -6.37 -3.22 11.69
C GLY A 56 -6.60 -4.26 10.59
N MET A 57 -6.15 -4.00 9.36
CA MET A 57 -6.20 -4.96 8.26
C MET A 57 -5.57 -6.31 8.62
N VAL A 58 -4.34 -6.29 9.17
CA VAL A 58 -3.63 -7.52 9.55
C VAL A 58 -4.39 -8.31 10.63
N ARG A 59 -4.93 -7.63 11.64
CA ARG A 59 -5.70 -8.26 12.72
C ARG A 59 -7.01 -8.89 12.25
N ASN A 60 -7.55 -8.43 11.13
CA ASN A 60 -8.76 -8.97 10.50
C ASN A 60 -8.45 -9.97 9.37
N GLY A 61 -7.22 -10.48 9.29
CA GLY A 61 -6.87 -11.55 8.35
C GLY A 61 -6.66 -11.09 6.90
N LEU A 62 -6.54 -9.79 6.63
CA LEU A 62 -6.45 -9.22 5.28
C LEU A 62 -5.01 -9.10 4.74
N LEU A 63 -4.02 -9.68 5.43
CA LEU A 63 -2.62 -9.56 5.02
C LEU A 63 -2.34 -10.31 3.71
N ASP A 64 -2.90 -11.49 3.53
CA ASP A 64 -2.65 -12.29 2.31
C ASP A 64 -3.26 -11.61 1.08
N ASP A 65 -4.46 -11.05 1.22
CA ASP A 65 -5.12 -10.22 0.19
C ASP A 65 -4.28 -9.00 -0.18
N TYR A 66 -3.69 -8.33 0.81
CA TYR A 66 -2.81 -7.20 0.60
C TYR A 66 -1.51 -7.58 -0.14
N LEU A 67 -0.90 -8.73 0.19
CA LEU A 67 0.30 -9.21 -0.49
C LEU A 67 -0.02 -9.67 -1.92
N ARG A 68 -1.18 -10.32 -2.11
CA ARG A 68 -1.72 -10.68 -3.43
C ARG A 68 -1.92 -9.45 -4.30
N TRP A 69 -2.52 -8.39 -3.75
CA TRP A 69 -2.73 -7.13 -4.46
C TRP A 69 -1.44 -6.57 -5.06
N ILE A 70 -0.37 -6.52 -4.26
CA ILE A 70 0.94 -6.03 -4.70
C ILE A 70 1.55 -6.97 -5.76
N ARG A 71 1.44 -8.29 -5.56
CA ARG A 71 1.90 -9.30 -6.52
C ARG A 71 1.24 -9.11 -7.88
N GLU A 72 -0.09 -8.97 -7.92
CA GLU A 72 -0.83 -8.81 -9.18
C GLU A 72 -0.42 -7.52 -9.93
N ILE A 73 -0.18 -6.40 -9.22
CA ILE A 73 0.36 -5.17 -9.84
C ILE A 73 1.72 -5.44 -10.51
N VAL A 74 2.64 -6.10 -9.80
CA VAL A 74 4.00 -6.36 -10.31
C VAL A 74 3.98 -7.37 -11.46
N GLU A 75 3.11 -8.39 -11.41
CA GLU A 75 2.98 -9.35 -12.50
C GLU A 75 2.50 -8.66 -13.80
N VAL A 76 1.48 -7.80 -13.70
CA VAL A 76 0.88 -7.12 -14.85
C VAL A 76 1.80 -6.03 -15.43
N TYR A 77 2.37 -5.17 -14.59
CA TYR A 77 3.13 -3.99 -15.04
C TYR A 77 4.65 -4.11 -14.91
N GLY A 78 5.15 -5.19 -14.29
CA GLY A 78 6.58 -5.44 -14.07
C GLY A 78 7.20 -4.72 -12.88
N VAL A 79 6.53 -3.72 -12.31
CA VAL A 79 6.99 -2.93 -11.17
C VAL A 79 5.81 -2.43 -10.34
N CYS A 80 6.05 -2.09 -9.07
CA CYS A 80 5.17 -1.33 -8.20
C CYS A 80 6.01 -0.39 -7.34
N TYR A 81 5.74 0.92 -7.41
CA TYR A 81 6.29 1.88 -6.47
C TYR A 81 5.40 1.94 -5.23
N HIS A 82 5.84 1.24 -4.20
CA HIS A 82 5.02 0.91 -3.05
C HIS A 82 5.34 1.80 -1.85
N PHE A 83 4.31 2.36 -1.21
CA PHE A 83 4.42 3.27 -0.06
C PHE A 83 3.54 2.88 1.15
N MET A 84 2.70 1.85 0.99
CA MET A 84 1.71 1.42 1.99
C MET A 84 2.29 0.40 2.98
N TYR A 85 3.30 0.77 3.76
CA TYR A 85 3.88 -0.12 4.77
C TYR A 85 4.34 0.66 6.01
N PRO A 86 4.67 0.00 7.14
CA PRO A 86 5.23 0.67 8.31
C PRO A 86 6.54 1.39 7.96
N ASN A 87 6.52 2.72 8.03
CA ASN A 87 7.65 3.62 7.76
C ASN A 87 7.45 4.98 8.44
N SER A 88 8.46 5.84 8.38
CA SER A 88 8.46 7.14 9.05
C SER A 88 7.28 8.05 8.71
N VAL A 89 6.70 7.94 7.51
CA VAL A 89 5.49 8.68 7.11
C VAL A 89 4.24 8.07 7.75
N THR A 90 4.05 6.76 7.62
CA THR A 90 2.84 6.06 8.09
C THR A 90 2.73 6.02 9.62
N LEU A 91 3.85 6.10 10.34
CA LEU A 91 3.89 6.19 11.81
C LEU A 91 3.50 7.59 12.32
N ASN A 92 3.88 8.66 11.62
CA ASN A 92 3.74 10.04 12.08
C ASN A 92 2.51 10.73 11.49
N TYR A 93 1.33 10.11 11.66
CA TYR A 93 0.12 10.52 10.95
C TYR A 93 -0.28 11.99 11.19
N ARG A 94 -0.06 12.53 12.39
CA ARG A 94 -0.36 13.94 12.70
C ARG A 94 0.41 14.94 11.83
N LYS A 95 1.61 14.56 11.38
CA LYS A 95 2.46 15.39 10.55
C LYS A 95 2.16 15.21 9.07
N TYR A 96 1.88 13.99 8.64
CA TYR A 96 1.88 13.64 7.22
C TYR A 96 0.49 13.39 6.62
N PHE A 97 -0.59 13.36 7.42
CA PHE A 97 -1.93 13.01 6.97
C PHE A 97 -3.02 14.00 7.38
N ASN A 98 -3.97 14.20 6.47
CA ASN A 98 -5.25 14.86 6.73
C ASN A 98 -6.25 13.88 7.37
N ASP A 99 -6.24 12.63 6.92
CA ASP A 99 -7.06 11.54 7.44
C ASP A 99 -6.31 10.19 7.30
N PRO A 100 -6.85 9.04 7.75
CA PRO A 100 -6.09 7.78 7.74
C PRO A 100 -5.53 7.32 6.38
N ASN A 101 -6.12 7.76 5.27
CA ASN A 101 -5.77 7.31 3.92
C ASN A 101 -5.25 8.43 3.02
N HIS A 102 -5.47 9.70 3.39
CA HIS A 102 -5.09 10.85 2.58
C HIS A 102 -3.99 11.67 3.27
N TYR A 103 -2.81 11.64 2.64
CA TYR A 103 -1.63 12.36 3.05
C TYR A 103 -1.66 13.86 2.62
N TYR A 104 -0.84 14.71 3.24
CA TYR A 104 -0.69 16.11 2.84
C TYR A 104 0.08 16.27 1.52
N PRO A 105 -0.16 17.32 0.71
CA PRO A 105 0.46 17.51 -0.60
C PRO A 105 2.00 17.52 -0.64
N PHE A 106 2.69 17.74 0.48
CA PHE A 106 4.15 17.66 0.48
C PHE A 106 4.68 16.21 0.49
N VAL A 107 3.86 15.24 0.89
CA VAL A 107 4.19 13.81 0.82
C VAL A 107 4.17 13.31 -0.62
N SER A 108 3.27 13.81 -1.49
CA SER A 108 3.33 13.46 -2.92
C SER A 108 4.61 13.93 -3.58
N ARG A 109 5.18 15.08 -3.17
CA ARG A 109 6.49 15.52 -3.66
C ARG A 109 7.59 14.52 -3.32
N MET A 110 7.58 13.97 -2.11
CA MET A 110 8.52 12.91 -1.70
C MET A 110 8.34 11.65 -2.55
N MET A 111 7.11 11.26 -2.84
CA MET A 111 6.80 10.12 -3.71
C MET A 111 7.29 10.35 -5.15
N ILE A 112 7.01 11.53 -5.73
CA ILE A 112 7.47 11.90 -7.08
C ILE A 112 9.00 11.90 -7.15
N ASP A 113 9.66 12.43 -6.13
CA ASP A 113 11.11 12.44 -6.04
C ASP A 113 11.70 11.01 -6.08
N PHE A 114 11.07 10.06 -5.38
CA PHE A 114 11.46 8.65 -5.40
C PHE A 114 11.16 7.97 -6.76
N MET A 115 9.96 8.16 -7.29
CA MET A 115 9.49 7.43 -8.48
C MET A 115 10.06 7.96 -9.80
N TYR A 116 10.15 9.27 -9.95
CA TYR A 116 10.47 9.93 -11.22
C TYR A 116 11.86 10.54 -11.22
N ASN A 117 12.27 11.18 -10.12
CA ASN A 117 13.56 11.88 -10.06
C ASN A 117 14.70 10.97 -9.61
N GLY A 118 14.41 9.72 -9.23
CA GLY A 118 15.42 8.74 -8.78
C GLY A 118 16.17 9.19 -7.53
N LYS A 119 15.59 10.11 -6.75
CA LYS A 119 16.21 10.60 -5.52
C LYS A 119 16.08 9.53 -4.44
N PRO A 120 17.06 9.41 -3.53
CA PRO A 120 16.89 8.59 -2.35
C PRO A 120 15.65 9.05 -1.57
N PRO A 121 14.95 8.13 -0.88
CA PRO A 121 13.87 8.47 0.02
C PRO A 121 14.24 9.63 0.95
N ALA A 122 13.45 10.71 0.93
CA ALA A 122 13.69 11.89 1.78
C ALA A 122 13.70 11.51 3.28
N LEU A 123 12.96 10.47 3.64
CA LEU A 123 13.09 9.72 4.87
C LEU A 123 13.56 8.33 4.45
N GLY A 124 14.73 7.87 4.88
CA GLY A 124 15.45 6.72 4.31
C GLY A 124 14.67 5.40 4.18
N ASP A 125 13.51 5.30 4.83
CA ASP A 125 12.59 4.17 4.82
C ASP A 125 11.29 4.40 4.02
N PHE A 126 11.12 5.55 3.34
CA PHE A 126 9.87 5.95 2.66
C PHE A 126 9.94 5.82 1.12
N GLY A 127 9.43 4.71 0.62
CA GLY A 127 9.42 4.34 -0.79
C GLY A 127 10.10 2.99 -1.00
N MET A 128 9.38 2.05 -1.61
CA MET A 128 9.88 0.73 -1.94
C MET A 128 9.61 0.45 -3.41
N ARG A 129 10.65 0.21 -4.21
CA ARG A 129 10.49 -0.27 -5.58
C ARG A 129 10.45 -1.80 -5.55
N ILE A 130 9.31 -2.37 -5.92
CA ILE A 130 9.11 -3.81 -6.02
C ILE A 130 9.01 -4.16 -7.50
N ASP A 131 9.83 -5.08 -7.98
CA ASP A 131 9.82 -5.57 -9.35
C ASP A 131 9.90 -7.08 -9.39
N ARG A 132 9.89 -7.67 -10.60
CA ARG A 132 9.93 -9.12 -10.79
C ARG A 132 11.18 -9.77 -10.17
N ASP A 133 12.30 -9.06 -10.16
CA ASP A 133 13.59 -9.60 -9.69
C ASP A 133 13.64 -9.70 -8.15
N ASN A 134 12.88 -8.85 -7.46
CA ASN A 134 12.87 -8.79 -6.00
C ASN A 134 11.51 -9.13 -5.35
N LEU A 135 10.52 -9.53 -6.14
CA LEU A 135 9.13 -9.67 -5.74
C LEU A 135 8.96 -10.49 -4.46
N ASP A 136 9.41 -11.75 -4.45
CA ASP A 136 9.20 -12.64 -3.32
C ASP A 136 9.95 -12.17 -2.06
N ALA A 137 11.18 -11.66 -2.23
CA ALA A 137 11.95 -11.11 -1.12
C ALA A 137 11.28 -9.86 -0.51
N ARG A 138 10.70 -9.00 -1.35
CA ARG A 138 9.97 -7.80 -0.89
C ARG A 138 8.63 -8.14 -0.27
N LEU A 139 7.89 -9.11 -0.79
CA LEU A 139 6.64 -9.57 -0.19
C LEU A 139 6.89 -10.20 1.19
N ALA A 140 7.92 -11.04 1.34
CA ALA A 140 8.32 -11.59 2.63
C ALA A 140 8.75 -10.49 3.62
N TYR A 141 9.47 -9.47 3.13
CA TYR A 141 9.84 -8.31 3.95
C TYR A 141 8.61 -7.51 4.41
N LEU A 142 7.66 -7.25 3.51
CA LEU A 142 6.40 -6.56 3.82
C LEU A 142 5.57 -7.34 4.81
N GLU A 143 5.42 -8.65 4.61
CA GLU A 143 4.71 -9.52 5.55
C GLU A 143 5.29 -9.40 6.96
N ARG A 144 6.62 -9.47 7.10
CA ARG A 144 7.30 -9.31 8.38
C ARG A 144 7.00 -7.96 9.02
N LEU A 145 7.16 -6.85 8.28
CA LEU A 145 6.89 -5.50 8.79
C LEU A 145 5.44 -5.34 9.26
N MET A 146 4.49 -5.82 8.45
CA MET A 146 3.06 -5.71 8.73
C MET A 146 2.68 -6.52 9.99
N ARG A 147 3.23 -7.73 10.14
CA ARG A 147 3.02 -8.55 11.34
C ARG A 147 3.66 -7.95 12.59
N GLN A 148 4.88 -7.40 12.49
CA GLN A 148 5.55 -6.69 13.60
C GLN A 148 4.70 -5.51 14.08
N ALA A 149 4.29 -4.64 13.16
CA ALA A 149 3.46 -3.50 13.47
C ALA A 149 2.13 -3.91 14.13
N ALA A 150 1.51 -5.02 13.69
CA ALA A 150 0.27 -5.51 14.28
C ALA A 150 0.43 -6.05 15.71
N ARG A 151 1.62 -6.56 16.06
CA ARG A 151 1.99 -6.98 17.43
C ARG A 151 2.36 -5.82 18.35
N GLY A 152 2.62 -4.63 17.81
CA GLY A 152 3.03 -3.45 18.57
C GLY A 152 4.55 -3.37 18.81
N GLU A 153 5.32 -4.13 18.02
CA GLU A 153 6.79 -4.02 17.91
C GLU A 153 7.16 -2.87 16.94
#